data_AF-A0A7V3L1P1-F1
#
_entry.id   AF-A0A7V3L1P1-F1
#
_cell.length_a   1.000
_cell.length_b   1.000
_cell.length_c   1.000
_cell.angle_alpha   90.00
_cell.angle_beta   90.00
_cell.angle_gamma   90.00
#
_symmetry.space_group_name_H-M   'P 1'
#
loop_
_entity.id
_entity.type
_entity.pdbx_description
1 polymer ?
#
loop_
_entity_poly.entity_id
_entity_poly.type
_entity_poly.pdbx_seq_one_letter_code
_entity_poly.pdbx_strand_id
1 'polypeptide(L)' 'MKTYQMCIRCVMDTTAEEITFDPQGVCSFCHYFDREVKP' A
#
# COMPACT_ATOMS: atom_id res chain seq x y z
N MET A 1 -4.36 -9.01 -15.94
CA MET A 1 -4.77 -7.61 -15.72
C MET A 1 -4.95 -7.44 -14.23
N LYS A 2 -4.10 -6.67 -13.54
CA LYS A 2 -4.33 -6.36 -12.11
C LYS A 2 -5.52 -5.40 -12.05
N THR A 3 -6.50 -5.68 -11.18
CA THR A 3 -7.61 -4.75 -10.92
C THR A 3 -7.03 -3.48 -10.29
N TYR A 4 -7.47 -2.32 -10.76
CA TYR A 4 -7.04 -1.04 -10.19
C TYR A 4 -7.47 -0.94 -8.72
N GLN A 5 -6.56 -0.53 -7.83
CA GLN A 5 -6.83 -0.28 -6.41
C GLN A 5 -5.90 0.80 -5.88
N MET A 6 -6.47 1.78 -5.17
CA MET A 6 -5.74 2.82 -4.41
C MET A 6 -5.77 2.49 -2.92
N CYS A 7 -4.68 2.78 -2.21
CA CYS A 7 -4.58 2.58 -0.77
C CYS A 7 -5.57 3.47 0.00
N ILE A 8 -6.20 2.94 1.05
CA ILE A 8 -7.12 3.72 1.89
C ILE A 8 -6.43 4.74 2.82
N ARG A 9 -5.09 4.68 2.93
CA ARG A 9 -4.28 5.51 3.86
C ARG A 9 -3.32 6.48 3.17
N CYS A 10 -3.05 6.30 1.87
CA CYS A 10 -2.08 7.12 1.14
C CYS A 10 -2.41 7.15 -0.36
N VAL A 11 -1.62 7.89 -1.14
CA VAL A 11 -1.81 8.07 -2.59
C VAL A 11 -1.29 6.90 -3.45
N MET A 12 -0.67 5.89 -2.85
CA MET A 12 -0.09 4.76 -3.59
C MET A 12 -1.19 3.83 -4.12
N ASP A 13 -1.01 3.33 -5.34
CA ASP A 13 -1.97 2.45 -6.02
C ASP A 13 -1.26 1.32 -6.80
N THR A 14 -2.05 0.53 -7.54
CA THR A 14 -1.57 -0.61 -8.35
C THR A 14 -0.59 -0.27 -9.48
N THR A 15 -0.29 1.01 -9.73
CA THR A 15 0.79 1.41 -10.64
C THR A 15 2.18 1.14 -10.04
N ALA A 16 2.29 1.02 -8.71
CA ALA A 16 3.52 0.62 -8.06
C ALA A 16 3.76 -0.90 -8.21
N GLU A 17 4.90 -1.28 -8.79
CA GLU A 17 5.20 -2.65 -9.24
C GLU A 17 5.12 -3.70 -8.11
N GLU A 18 5.73 -3.38 -6.96
CA GLU A 18 5.82 -4.24 -5.77
C GLU A 18 4.72 -3.99 -4.73
N ILE A 19 3.68 -3.21 -5.07
CA ILE A 19 2.62 -2.92 -4.11
C ILE A 19 1.78 -4.17 -3.84
N THR A 20 1.56 -4.43 -2.56
CA THR A 20 0.57 -5.41 -2.09
C THR A 20 -0.38 -4.73 -1.13
N PHE A 21 -1.60 -5.25 -1.06
CA PHE A 21 -2.65 -4.72 -0.20
C PHE A 21 -3.08 -5.78 0.81
N ASP A 22 -3.32 -5.36 2.04
CA ASP A 22 -3.95 -6.20 3.05
C ASP A 22 -5.48 -6.27 2.84
N PRO A 23 -6.22 -7.10 3.61
CA PRO A 23 -7.68 -7.20 3.49
C PRO A 23 -8.45 -5.91 3.78
N GLN A 24 -7.82 -4.93 4.44
CA GLN A 24 -8.42 -3.62 4.73
C GLN A 24 -8.12 -2.60 3.62
N GLY A 25 -7.33 -2.98 2.61
CA GLY A 25 -6.92 -2.10 1.52
C GLY A 25 -5.74 -1.18 1.85
N VAL A 26 -4.98 -1.47 2.91
CA VAL A 26 -3.74 -0.74 3.25
C VAL A 26 -2.56 -1.34 2.49
N CYS A 27 -1.74 -0.49 1.87
CA CYS A 27 -0.61 -0.94 1.07
C CYS A 27 0.62 -1.34 1.90
N SER A 28 1.48 -2.18 1.31
CA SER A 28 2.76 -2.62 1.87
C SER A 28 3.68 -1.46 2.28
N PHE A 29 3.66 -0.35 1.56
CA PHE A 29 4.46 0.85 1.88
C PHE A 29 4.01 1.54 3.17
N CYS A 30 2.70 1.64 3.42
CA CYS A 30 2.19 2.15 4.71
C CYS A 30 2.59 1.23 5.86
N HIS A 31 2.50 -0.09 5.65
CA HIS A 31 2.94 -1.08 6.63
C HIS A 31 4.45 -1.01 6.90
N TYR A 32 5.26 -0.78 5.88
CA TYR A 32 6.70 -0.54 6.04
C TYR A 32 6.96 0.75 6.84
N PHE A 33 6.29 1.84 6.49
CA PHE A 33 6.40 3.11 7.20
C PHE A 33 6.07 2.96 8.69
N ASP A 34 4.99 2.25 9.02
CA ASP A 34 4.58 2.02 10.41
C ASP A 34 5.59 1.19 11.20
N ARG A 35 6.32 0.27 10.57
CA ARG A 35 7.29 -0.62 11.24
C ARG A 35 8.70 -0.03 11.34
N GLU A 36 9.16 0.65 10.29
CA GLU A 36 10.59 0.95 10.10
C GLU A 36 10.90 2.46 10.09
N VAL A 37 9.91 3.32 9.80
CA VAL A 37 10.15 4.77 9.56
C VAL A 37 9.53 5.64 10.64
N LYS A 38 8.37 5.26 11.17
CA LYS A 38 7.69 6.02 12.21
C LYS A 38 8.54 6.05 13.50
N PRO A 39 8.76 7.22 14.13
CA PRO A 39 9.54 7.33 15.37
C PRO A 39 8.96 6.56 16.55
#